data_AF-A0A5K0WDG5-F1
#
_entry.id   AF-A0A5K0WDG5-F1
#
_cell.length_a   1.000
_cell.length_b   1.000
_cell.length_c   1.000
_cell.angle_alpha   90.00
_cell.angle_beta   90.00
_cell.angle_gamma   90.00
#
_symmetry.space_group_name_H-M   'P 1'
#
loop_
_entity.id
_entity.type
_entity.pdbx_description
1 polymer ?
#
loop_
_entity_poly.entity_id
_entity_poly.type
_entity_poly.pdbx_seq_one_letter_code
_entity_poly.pdbx_strand_id
1 'polypeptide(L)'
;LLVGLVTAYRYEGPEVDANLAKSESKTLRTAIDGKAYNHEEVIRILTTRSKAQLRATFNRYKDDYNNFITKASLSPFPQLKF
;
A
#
# COMPACT_ATOMS: atom_id res chain seq x y z
N LEU A 1 6.64 4.56 -24.13
CA LEU A 1 5.23 4.14 -23.90
C LEU A 1 4.96 3.51 -22.52
N LEU A 2 5.83 3.70 -21.50
CA LEU A 2 5.63 3.13 -20.15
C LEU A 2 5.66 4.16 -19.00
N VAL A 3 5.66 5.46 -19.31
CA VAL A 3 5.70 6.51 -18.28
C VAL A 3 4.30 6.87 -17.76
N GLY A 4 3.24 6.66 -18.55
CA GLY A 4 1.86 6.99 -18.20
C GLY A 4 1.20 6.08 -17.14
N LEU A 5 1.64 4.82 -17.03
CA LEU A 5 1.15 3.88 -16.02
C LEU A 5 1.66 4.24 -14.62
N VAL A 6 2.85 4.82 -14.51
CA VAL A 6 3.44 5.24 -13.24
C VAL A 6 2.82 6.55 -12.74
N THR A 7 2.42 7.46 -13.64
CA THR A 7 1.74 8.70 -13.27
C THR A 7 0.28 8.50 -12.88
N ALA A 8 -0.42 7.51 -13.44
CA ALA A 8 -1.78 7.15 -13.00
C ALA A 8 -1.84 6.66 -11.55
N TYR A 9 -0.72 6.16 -11.01
CA TYR A 9 -0.60 5.79 -9.58
C TYR A 9 -0.39 7.00 -8.66
N ARG A 10 0.05 8.14 -9.20
CA ARG A 10 0.16 9.42 -8.50
C ARG A 10 -1.08 10.29 -8.71
N TYR A 11 -2.27 9.74 -8.49
CA TYR A 11 -3.42 10.61 -8.25
C TYR A 11 -3.30 11.21 -6.84
N GLU A 12 -2.37 12.15 -6.69
CA GLU A 12 -2.25 13.07 -5.58
C GLU A 12 -3.06 14.30 -5.96
N GLY A 13 -4.37 14.24 -5.72
CA GLY A 13 -5.17 15.46 -5.69
C GLY A 13 -4.56 16.43 -4.67
N PRO A 14 -4.79 17.76 -4.82
CA PRO A 14 -4.16 18.79 -3.99
C PRO A 14 -4.45 18.71 -2.48
N GLU A 15 -5.34 17.81 -2.05
CA GLU A 15 -5.77 17.64 -0.65
C GLU A 15 -5.20 16.38 0.04
N VAL A 16 -4.38 15.57 -0.64
CA VAL A 16 -3.88 14.30 -0.09
C VAL A 16 -2.46 14.48 0.45
N ASP A 17 -2.26 14.13 1.72
CA ASP A 17 -0.95 14.12 2.34
C ASP A 17 -0.29 12.75 2.16
N ALA A 18 0.69 12.70 1.27
CA ALA A 18 1.45 11.50 0.92
C ALA A 18 2.33 10.98 2.07
N ASN A 19 2.85 11.88 2.92
CA ASN A 19 3.66 11.49 4.07
C ASN A 19 2.77 10.85 5.14
N LEU A 20 1.59 11.44 5.35
CA LEU A 20 0.58 10.87 6.25
C LEU A 20 0.11 9.50 5.74
N ALA A 21 -0.16 9.38 4.44
CA ALA A 21 -0.57 8.11 3.83
C ALA A 21 0.48 7.00 4.03
N LYS A 22 1.77 7.33 3.97
CA LYS A 22 2.89 6.41 4.24
C LYS A 22 2.97 6.02 5.72
N SER A 23 2.75 6.95 6.64
CA SER A 23 2.74 6.63 8.07
C SER A 23 1.56 5.73 8.41
N GLU A 24 0.37 6.05 7.90
CA GLU A 24 -0.85 5.29 8.14
C GLU A 24 -0.80 3.89 7.52
N SER A 25 -0.20 3.73 6.33
CA SER A 25 -0.02 2.41 5.72
C SER A 25 0.83 1.50 6.62
N LYS A 26 1.87 2.03 7.25
CA LYS A 26 2.71 1.31 8.22
C LYS A 26 1.93 0.96 9.48
N THR A 27 1.16 1.90 10.02
CA THR A 27 0.30 1.66 11.20
C THR A 27 -0.71 0.55 10.93
N LEU A 28 -1.38 0.58 9.77
CA LEU A 28 -2.30 -0.48 9.34
C LEU A 28 -1.57 -1.83 9.22
N ARG A 29 -0.36 -1.86 8.67
CA ARG A 29 0.44 -3.09 8.56
C ARG A 29 0.75 -3.68 9.94
N THR A 30 1.26 -2.87 10.86
CA THR A 30 1.58 -3.32 12.22
C THR A 30 0.34 -3.83 12.95
N ALA A 31 -0.80 -3.15 12.80
CA ALA A 31 -2.06 -3.60 13.38
C ALA A 31 -2.54 -4.93 12.79
N ILE A 32 -2.41 -5.13 11.47
CA ILE A 32 -2.78 -6.40 10.80
C ILE A 32 -1.86 -7.54 11.25
N ASP A 33 -0.54 -7.33 11.25
CA ASP A 33 0.45 -8.34 11.66
C ASP A 33 0.28 -8.72 13.14
N GLY A 34 -0.06 -7.74 13.98
CA GLY A 34 -0.36 -7.94 15.41
C GLY A 34 -1.77 -8.45 15.70
N LYS A 35 -2.63 -8.66 14.69
CA LYS A 35 -4.07 -8.94 14.83
C LYS A 35 -4.82 -7.94 15.73
N ALA A 36 -4.26 -6.75 15.87
CA ALA A 36 -4.74 -5.67 16.73
C ALA A 36 -5.66 -4.74 15.94
N TYR A 37 -6.73 -5.29 15.37
CA TYR A 37 -7.69 -4.54 14.55
C TYR A 37 -8.45 -3.47 15.34
N ASN A 38 -8.51 -3.61 16.66
CA ASN A 38 -9.15 -2.67 17.59
C ASN A 38 -8.22 -1.54 18.04
N HIS A 39 -7.04 -1.39 17.42
CA HIS A 39 -6.15 -0.29 17.76
C HIS A 39 -6.84 1.03 17.40
N GLU A 40 -6.96 1.94 18.37
CA GLU A 40 -7.69 3.21 18.23
C GLU A 40 -7.25 4.01 16.99
N GLU A 41 -5.97 3.93 16.65
CA GLU A 41 -5.38 4.49 15.44
C GLU A 41 -5.98 3.95 14.14
N VAL A 42 -6.24 2.65 14.04
CA VAL A 42 -6.89 2.06 12.84
C VAL A 42 -8.30 2.59 12.70
N ILE A 43 -9.05 2.62 13.80
CA ILE A 43 -10.41 3.17 13.84
C ILE A 43 -10.39 4.65 13.46
N ARG A 44 -9.46 5.43 14.03
CA ARG A 44 -9.28 6.85 13.74
C ARG A 44 -8.98 7.08 12.26
N ILE A 45 -8.07 6.31 11.67
CA ILE A 45 -7.74 6.41 10.24
C ILE A 45 -8.99 6.14 9.40
N LEU A 46 -9.73 5.06 9.67
CA LEU A 46 -10.90 4.68 8.88
C LEU A 46 -12.10 5.64 9.04
N THR A 47 -12.24 6.28 10.20
CA THR A 47 -13.42 7.10 10.54
C THR A 47 -13.21 8.60 10.30
N THR A 48 -11.98 9.10 10.39
CA THR A 48 -11.70 10.55 10.34
C THR A 48 -11.08 11.02 9.02
N ARG A 49 -10.56 10.10 8.19
CA ARG A 49 -9.91 10.47 6.93
C ARG A 49 -10.89 10.62 5.78
N SER A 50 -10.57 11.57 4.90
CA SER A 50 -11.32 11.74 3.66
C SER A 50 -11.15 10.50 2.76
N LYS A 51 -12.12 10.27 1.87
CA LYS A 51 -12.06 9.15 0.91
C LYS A 51 -10.81 9.22 0.03
N ALA A 52 -10.33 10.42 -0.31
CA ALA A 52 -9.11 10.61 -1.09
C ALA A 52 -7.86 10.18 -0.31
N GLN A 53 -7.77 10.58 0.97
CA GLN A 53 -6.67 10.20 1.84
C GLN A 53 -6.64 8.69 2.11
N LEU A 54 -7.80 8.08 2.40
CA LEU A 54 -7.90 6.63 2.60
C LEU A 54 -7.43 5.85 1.37
N ARG A 55 -7.81 6.30 0.16
CA ARG A 55 -7.33 5.69 -1.09
C ARG A 55 -5.82 5.79 -1.22
N ALA A 56 -5.22 6.93 -0.88
CA ALA A 56 -3.77 7.09 -0.90
C ALA A 56 -3.06 6.17 0.11
N THR A 57 -3.58 6.09 1.34
CA THR A 57 -3.08 5.18 2.39
C THR A 57 -3.15 3.72 1.93
N PHE A 58 -4.27 3.27 1.33
CA PHE A 58 -4.40 1.90 0.83
C PHE A 58 -3.56 1.60 -0.41
N ASN A 59 -3.43 2.56 -1.34
CA ASN A 59 -2.54 2.41 -2.48
C ASN A 59 -1.09 2.25 -2.02
N ARG A 60 -0.68 3.05 -1.03
CA ARG A 60 0.65 2.95 -0.45
C ARG A 60 0.87 1.63 0.28
N TYR A 61 -0.13 1.17 1.02
CA TYR A 61 -0.12 -0.16 1.64
C TYR A 61 0.04 -1.27 0.58
N LYS A 62 -0.67 -1.19 -0.55
CA LYS A 62 -0.52 -2.15 -1.65
C LYS A 62 0.87 -2.11 -2.27
N ASP A 63 1.44 -0.93 -2.50
CA ASP A 63 2.78 -0.83 -3.09
C ASP A 63 3.86 -1.41 -2.20
N ASP A 64 3.80 -1.06 -0.91
CA ASP A 64 4.83 -1.41 0.06
C ASP A 64 4.73 -2.90 0.47
N TYR A 65 3.52 -3.49 0.47
CA TYR A 65 3.29 -4.84 1.01
C TYR A 65 2.73 -5.87 0.02
N ASN A 66 2.07 -5.47 -1.06
CA ASN A 66 1.54 -6.40 -2.08
C ASN A 66 2.60 -6.77 -3.14
N ASN A 67 3.66 -5.97 -3.29
CA ASN A 67 4.83 -6.31 -4.13
C ASN A 67 5.62 -7.53 -3.62
N PHE A 68 5.38 -7.99 -2.39
CA PHE A 68 6.05 -9.18 -1.86
C PHE A 68 5.55 -10.47 -2.54
N ILE A 69 4.28 -10.52 -2.95
CA ILE A 69 3.68 -11.72 -3.54
C ILE A 69 4.14 -11.89 -5.00
N THR A 70 4.23 -10.79 -5.76
CA THR A 70 4.61 -10.82 -7.18
C THR A 70 6.11 -10.96 -7.42
N LYS A 71 6.97 -10.55 -6.47
CA LYS A 71 8.43 -10.71 -6.63
C LYS A 71 8.97 -12.05 -6.14
N ALA A 72 8.31 -12.72 -5.19
CA ALA A 72 8.75 -14.03 -4.72
C ALA A 72 8.48 -15.16 -5.72
N SER A 73 7.54 -14.99 -6.66
CA SER A 73 7.19 -16.00 -7.67
C SER A 73 7.95 -15.85 -9.00
N LEU A 74 8.97 -14.98 -9.08
CA LEU A 74 9.74 -14.75 -10.30
C LEU A 74 11.23 -15.10 -10.16
N SER A 75 11.58 -16.09 -9.32
CA SER A 75 12.82 -16.84 -9.55
C SER A 75 12.57 -17.81 -10.71
N PRO A 76 13.24 -17.68 -11.86
CA PRO A 76 13.07 -18.62 -12.96
C PRO A 76 13.47 -20.01 -12.50
N PHE A 77 12.53 -20.94 -12.56
CA PHE A 77 12.78 -22.37 -12.41
C PHE A 77 13.95 -22.76 -13.33
N PRO A 78 14.99 -23.48 -12.83
CA PRO A 78 16.06 -23.94 -13.69
C PRO A 78 15.48 -24.98 -14.65
N GLN A 79 15.37 -24.61 -15.92
CA GLN A 79 15.00 -25.54 -16.97
C GLN A 79 16.10 -26.60 -17.08
N LEU A 80 15.78 -27.83 -16.66
CA LEU A 80 16.55 -29.02 -17.01
C LEU A 80 16.70 -29.04 -18.55
N LYS A 81 17.94 -28.90 -19.03
CA LYS A 81 18.30 -29.32 -20.38
C LYS A 81 18.60 -30.82 -20.33
N PHE A 82 17.79 -31.58 -21.06
CA PHE A 82 18.18 -32.90 -21.56
C PHE A 82 19.30 -32.76 -22.60
#